data_AF-A0AAD6SR86-F1
#
_entry.id   AF-A0AAD6SR86-F1
#
_cell.length_a   1.000
_cell.length_b   1.000
_cell.length_c   1.000
_cell.angle_alpha   90.00
_cell.angle_beta   90.00
_cell.angle_gamma   90.00
#
_symmetry.space_group_name_H-M   'P 1'
#
loop_
_entity.id
_entity.type
_entity.pdbx_description
1 polymer ?
#
loop_
_entity_poly.entity_id
_entity_poly.type
_entity_poly.pdbx_seq_one_letter_code
_entity_poly.pdbx_strand_id
1 'polypeptide(L)'
;MKVTLPGGQVTQKTVKRQQYPLTAAYAFTDYRSQGQMLPYVIVDIGTPPTGGLSLFNLYVALSRSSGPEDNRLEELDRKTKEWWGKMTSTQQEVEEN
;
A
#
# COMPACT_ATOMS: atom_id res chain seq x y z
N MET A 1 -10.01 19.34 20.37
CA MET A 1 -10.61 20.07 19.23
C MET A 1 -11.34 21.29 19.77
N LYS A 2 -11.08 22.50 19.26
CA LYS A 2 -11.87 23.69 19.61
C LYS A 2 -13.20 23.63 18.86
N VAL A 3 -14.31 23.73 19.58
CA VAL A 3 -15.66 23.69 19.00
C VAL A 3 -16.39 24.95 19.45
N THR A 4 -16.99 25.64 18.49
CA THR A 4 -17.85 26.81 18.75
C THR A 4 -19.27 26.32 18.96
N LEU A 5 -19.86 26.66 20.09
CA LEU A 5 -21.25 26.35 20.41
C LEU A 5 -22.19 27.43 19.86
N PRO A 6 -23.49 27.10 19.64
CA PRO A 6 -24.50 28.10 19.34
C PRO A 6 -24.53 29.14 20.48
N GLY A 7 -24.16 30.39 20.18
CA GLY A 7 -23.93 31.45 21.17
C GLY A 7 -22.51 32.01 21.22
N GLY A 8 -21.59 31.53 20.36
CA GLY A 8 -20.26 32.12 20.19
C GLY A 8 -19.22 31.71 21.24
N GLN A 9 -19.61 30.89 22.22
CA GLN A 9 -18.70 30.34 23.22
C GLN A 9 -17.81 29.26 22.60
N VAL A 10 -16.48 29.41 22.76
CA VAL A 10 -15.49 28.43 22.28
C VAL A 10 -15.08 27.54 23.44
N THR A 11 -15.22 26.21 23.26
CA THR A 11 -14.79 25.22 24.26
C THR A 11 -13.81 24.22 23.67
N GLN A 12 -12.94 23.68 24.51
CA GLN A 12 -12.05 22.58 24.14
C GLN A 12 -12.75 21.26 24.44
N LYS A 13 -12.94 20.41 23.42
CA LYS A 13 -13.49 19.05 23.60
C LYS A 13 -12.44 18.00 23.26
N THR A 14 -12.45 16.92 24.06
CA THR A 14 -11.69 15.69 23.81
C THR A 14 -12.58 14.73 23.04
N VAL A 15 -12.12 14.26 21.88
CA VAL A 15 -12.83 13.29 21.05
C VAL A 15 -12.24 11.92 21.30
N LYS A 16 -13.10 10.96 21.65
CA LYS A 16 -12.72 9.54 21.75
C LYS A 16 -13.27 8.82 20.52
N ARG A 17 -12.44 8.02 19.87
CA ARG A 17 -12.83 7.17 18.74
C ARG A 17 -12.83 5.71 19.21
N GLN A 18 -13.93 5.01 19.00
CA GLN A 18 -14.01 3.56 19.15
C GLN A 18 -14.24 2.96 17.77
N GLN A 19 -13.25 2.25 17.27
CA GLN A 19 -13.28 1.56 15.98
C GLN A 19 -12.28 0.41 16.05
N TYR A 20 -12.52 -0.67 15.30
CA TYR A 20 -11.50 -1.71 15.14
C TYR A 20 -10.22 -1.09 14.56
N PRO A 21 -9.02 -1.41 15.08
CA PRO A 21 -7.76 -0.88 14.56
C PRO A 21 -7.36 -1.60 13.25
N LEU A 22 -8.30 -1.65 12.31
CA LEU A 22 -8.17 -2.27 11.00
C LEU A 22 -8.38 -1.20 9.95
N THR A 23 -7.43 -1.08 9.03
CA THR A 23 -7.55 -0.25 7.82
C THR A 23 -7.41 -1.18 6.64
N ALA A 24 -8.32 -1.12 5.66
CA ALA A 24 -8.14 -1.84 4.41
C ALA A 24 -6.88 -1.27 3.72
N ALA A 25 -5.82 -2.06 3.72
CA ALA A 25 -4.46 -1.60 3.49
C ALA A 25 -3.87 -2.25 2.24
N TYR A 26 -4.58 -2.20 1.12
CA TYR A 26 -4.02 -2.67 -0.16
C TYR A 26 -3.07 -1.63 -0.78
N ALA A 27 -3.30 -0.34 -0.52
CA ALA A 27 -2.43 0.75 -0.96
C ALA A 27 -2.44 1.90 0.06
N PHE A 28 -1.27 2.48 0.33
CA PHE A 28 -1.11 3.71 1.11
C PHE A 28 -0.34 4.74 0.30
N THR A 29 -0.64 6.01 0.54
CA THR A 29 0.23 7.08 0.06
C THR A 29 1.53 7.09 0.87
N ASP A 30 2.61 7.52 0.24
CA ASP A 30 3.93 7.73 0.84
C ASP A 30 3.86 8.52 2.16
N TYR A 31 3.01 9.55 2.25
CA TYR A 31 2.79 10.32 3.47
C TYR A 31 2.26 9.46 4.63
N ARG A 32 1.33 8.54 4.36
CA ARG A 32 0.77 7.64 5.39
C ARG A 32 1.74 6.54 5.80
N SER A 33 2.69 6.20 4.93
CA SER A 33 3.75 5.22 5.19
C SER A 33 4.92 5.79 6.01
N GLN A 34 5.03 7.13 6.10
CA GLN A 34 6.14 7.78 6.78
C GLN A 34 6.22 7.36 8.26
N GLY A 35 7.41 6.90 8.69
CA GLY A 35 7.64 6.46 10.07
C GLY A 35 7.16 5.04 10.39
N GLN A 36 6.60 4.31 9.42
CA GLN A 36 6.28 2.90 9.57
C GLN A 36 7.40 2.03 9.01
N MET A 37 7.53 0.79 9.49
CA MET A 37 8.36 -0.25 8.87
C MET A 37 7.40 -1.26 8.23
N LEU A 38 7.47 -1.41 6.90
CA LEU A 38 6.60 -2.28 6.12
C LEU A 38 7.46 -3.40 5.51
N PRO A 39 7.46 -4.63 6.07
CA PRO A 39 8.37 -5.69 5.65
C PRO A 39 8.20 -6.10 4.17
N TYR A 40 6.99 -5.93 3.63
CA TYR A 40 6.65 -6.23 2.24
C TYR A 40 5.89 -5.05 1.65
N VAL A 41 6.48 -4.36 0.68
CA VAL A 41 5.86 -3.22 -0.01
C VAL A 41 6.02 -3.38 -1.52
N ILE A 42 5.11 -2.76 -2.28
CA ILE A 42 5.23 -2.50 -3.71
C ILE A 42 5.10 -1.00 -3.84
N VAL A 43 6.08 -0.35 -4.46
CA VAL A 43 6.10 1.11 -4.64
C VAL A 43 5.82 1.42 -6.10
N ASP A 44 4.73 2.14 -6.36
CA ASP A 44 4.45 2.72 -7.68
C ASP A 44 5.22 4.05 -7.83
N ILE A 45 6.13 4.10 -8.79
CA ILE A 45 6.99 5.26 -9.10
C ILE A 45 6.43 6.04 -10.32
N GLY A 46 5.26 5.64 -10.83
CA GLY A 46 4.57 6.37 -11.88
C GLY A 46 4.29 7.83 -11.49
N THR A 47 4.28 8.72 -12.49
CA THR A 47 3.87 10.11 -12.25
C THR A 47 2.36 10.10 -11.93
N PRO A 48 1.94 10.58 -10.75
CA PRO A 48 0.53 10.53 -10.38
C PRO A 48 -0.31 11.48 -11.26
N PRO A 49 -1.60 11.18 -11.49
CA PRO A 49 -2.47 11.99 -12.35
C PRO A 49 -2.71 13.41 -11.80
N THR A 50 -2.50 13.62 -10.50
CA THR A 50 -2.50 14.92 -9.84
C THR A 50 -1.46 14.94 -8.72
N GLY A 51 -0.67 16.02 -8.61
CA GLY A 51 0.49 16.08 -7.73
C GLY A 51 1.77 15.62 -8.43
N GLY A 52 2.93 15.83 -7.80
CA GLY A 52 4.22 15.45 -8.34
C GLY A 52 4.90 14.42 -7.44
N LEU A 53 5.71 13.56 -8.03
CA LEU A 53 6.60 12.68 -7.28
C LEU A 53 7.89 13.46 -6.97
N SER A 54 8.11 13.85 -5.72
CA SER A 54 9.39 14.45 -5.33
C SER A 54 10.43 13.38 -4.97
N LEU A 55 11.72 13.71 -5.09
CA LEU A 55 12.81 12.84 -4.61
C LEU A 55 12.64 12.47 -3.13
N PHE A 56 12.07 13.37 -2.32
CA PHE A 56 11.78 13.11 -0.92
C PHE A 56 10.70 12.04 -0.74
N ASN A 57 9.62 12.11 -1.52
CA ASN A 57 8.54 11.11 -1.48
C ASN A 57 9.04 9.73 -1.92
N LEU A 58 9.87 9.70 -2.96
CA LEU A 58 10.49 8.47 -3.46
C LEU A 58 11.43 7.83 -2.42
N TYR A 59 12.27 8.65 -1.79
CA TYR A 59 13.15 8.19 -0.71
C TYR A 59 12.36 7.63 0.48
N VAL A 60 11.29 8.31 0.90
CA VAL A 60 10.43 7.84 1.99
C VAL A 60 9.83 6.48 1.66
N ALA A 61 9.31 6.30 0.44
CA ALA A 61 8.69 5.04 0.01
C ALA A 61 9.71 3.88 -0.07
N LEU A 62 10.86 4.10 -0.70
CA LEU A 62 11.89 3.07 -0.86
C LEU A 62 12.56 2.68 0.47
N SER A 63 12.75 3.63 1.37
CA SER A 63 13.35 3.36 2.69
C SER A 63 12.46 2.55 3.64
N ARG A 64 11.25 2.13 3.21
CA ARG A 64 10.37 1.30 4.03
C ARG A 64 10.67 -0.20 3.94
N SER A 65 11.29 -0.65 2.85
CA SER A 65 11.63 -2.07 2.63
C SER A 65 12.88 -2.45 3.41
N SER A 66 12.93 -3.69 3.93
CA SER A 66 14.00 -4.17 4.81
C SER A 66 14.97 -5.16 4.14
N GLY A 67 15.06 -5.18 2.80
CA GLY A 67 15.94 -6.10 2.07
C GLY A 67 15.96 -5.87 0.55
N PRO A 68 16.80 -6.58 -0.22
CA PRO A 68 16.89 -6.44 -1.66
C PRO A 68 15.58 -6.90 -2.32
N GLU A 69 14.74 -5.94 -2.70
CA GLU A 69 13.44 -6.21 -3.32
C GLU A 69 13.57 -6.94 -4.65
N ASP A 70 14.65 -6.70 -5.39
CA ASP A 70 14.91 -7.26 -6.72
C ASP A 70 14.90 -8.81 -6.72
N ASN A 71 15.68 -9.44 -5.83
CA ASN A 71 15.71 -10.90 -5.74
C ASN A 71 14.36 -11.52 -5.34
N ARG A 72 13.56 -10.79 -4.55
CA ARG A 72 12.23 -11.24 -4.13
C ARG A 72 11.20 -11.09 -5.26
N LEU A 73 11.26 -9.98 -6.00
CA LEU A 73 10.40 -9.70 -7.14
C LEU A 73 10.63 -10.72 -8.25
N GLU A 74 11.89 -11.05 -8.56
CA GLU A 74 12.23 -12.09 -9.52
C GLU A 74 11.69 -13.47 -9.12
N GLU A 75 11.81 -13.85 -7.84
CA GLU A 75 11.29 -15.11 -7.34
C GLU A 75 9.75 -15.18 -7.36
N LEU A 76 9.07 -14.05 -7.09
CA LEU A 76 7.61 -13.97 -7.21
C LEU A 76 7.16 -14.03 -8.68
N ASP A 77 7.84 -13.31 -9.58
CA ASP A 77 7.57 -13.35 -11.02
C ASP A 77 7.74 -14.78 -11.57
N ARG A 78 8.82 -15.47 -11.19
CA ARG A 78 9.06 -16.88 -11.55
C ARG A 78 7.90 -17.78 -11.11
N LYS A 79 7.50 -17.68 -9.83
CA LYS A 79 6.39 -18.47 -9.28
C LYS A 79 5.06 -18.17 -9.98
N THR A 80 4.79 -16.90 -10.28
CA THR A 80 3.58 -16.49 -11.00
C THR A 80 3.57 -17.06 -12.42
N LYS A 81 4.69 -17.00 -13.16
CA LYS A 81 4.81 -17.58 -14.50
C LYS A 81 4.63 -19.10 -14.50
N GLU A 82 5.23 -19.81 -13.54
CA GLU A 82 5.06 -21.25 -13.39
C GLU A 82 3.60 -21.64 -13.08
N TRP A 83 2.93 -20.86 -12.25
CA TRP A 83 1.53 -21.07 -11.92
C TRP A 83 0.61 -20.83 -13.11
N TRP A 84 0.85 -19.76 -13.89
CA TRP A 84 0.12 -19.51 -15.14
C TRP A 84 0.35 -20.62 -16.17
N GLY A 85 1.59 -21.10 -16.31
CA GLY A 85 1.91 -22.22 -17.20
C GLY A 85 1.11 -23.48 -16.86
N LYS A 86 1.04 -23.84 -15.57
CA LYS A 86 0.23 -24.98 -15.08
C LYS A 86 -1.26 -24.79 -15.39
N MET A 87 -1.81 -23.61 -15.12
CA MET A 87 -3.21 -23.29 -15.42
C MET A 87 -3.54 -23.48 -16.90
N THR A 88 -2.67 -22.99 -17.80
CA THR A 88 -2.87 -23.13 -19.26
C THR A 88 -2.73 -24.58 -19.75
N SER A 89 -1.77 -25.35 -19.22
CA SER A 89 -1.62 -26.77 -19.58
C SER A 89 -2.78 -27.63 -19.08
N THR A 90 -3.32 -27.34 -17.88
CA THR A 90 -4.50 -28.02 -17.36
C THR A 90 -5.78 -27.71 -18.16
N GLN A 91 -5.87 -26.56 -18.82
CA GLN A 91 -7.01 -26.26 -19.71
C GLN A 91 -6.95 -27.05 -21.03
N GLN A 92 -5.76 -27.24 -21.62
CA GLN A 92 -5.60 -28.03 -22.84
C GLN A 92 -5.91 -29.52 -22.64
N GLU A 93 -5.51 -30.10 -21.50
CA GLU A 93 -5.81 -31.52 -21.20
C GLU A 93 -7.31 -31.79 -20.96
N VAL A 94 -8.09 -30.75 -20.62
CA VAL A 94 -9.55 -30.83 -20.43
C VAL A 94 -10.32 -30.62 -21.73
N GLU A 95 -9.75 -29.90 -22.72
CA GLU A 95 -10.36 -29.73 -24.05
C GLU A 95 -10.03 -30.87 -25.04
N GLU A 96 -8.98 -31.66 -24.79
CA GLU A 96 -8.58 -32.81 -25.63
C GLU A 96 -9.18 -34.18 -25.18
N ASN A 97 -10.03 -34.22 -24.14
CA ASN A 97 -10.81 -35.40 -23.72
C ASN A 97 -12.31 -35.21 -23.94
#